data_AF-A0A4R9LLE5-F1
#
_entry.id   AF-A0A4R9LLE5-F1
#
_cell.length_a   1.000
_cell.length_b   1.000
_cell.length_c   1.000
_cell.angle_alpha   90.00
_cell.angle_beta   90.00
_cell.angle_gamma   90.00
#
_symmetry.space_group_name_H-M   'P 1'
#
loop_
_entity.id
_entity.type
_entity.pdbx_description
1 polymer ?
#
loop_
_entity_poly.entity_id
_entity_poly.type
_entity_poly.pdbx_seq_one_letter_code
_entity_poly.pdbx_strand_id
1 'polypeptide(L)'
;MKGFGIFLFSFLIVYSCSAPNKNPTTDPYSLETLSFLEEVLLDVWESADSREDALSRLRYVCRNKDTDDGYLCYTWGLLEYRRGNFSESYTAFKKALEKNPDDTLYKNMLRLSAESSNNLEDMSQTFEEGKTLAAYSKAIRSCGEEYRHKDAFPSVLFLAKEGHLTKDMLRKGVFAECYLSFSEPEKSEILPYIKTARSIYSDRLLSDQVKTDPFSRVWDTGAYHKGGETKEGTVSNHPLTEAWRKLRLAAGTGNENGARDALKHFLNEIQILKKKGKKETDLCLALERSAKLLIDQDPVYSKIRFLSKEF
;
A
#
# COMPACT_ATOMS: atom_id res chain seq x y z
N MET A 1 72.06 -10.22 -1.15
CA MET A 1 71.21 -10.17 -2.37
C MET A 1 70.53 -11.52 -2.52
N LYS A 2 69.22 -11.56 -2.24
CA LYS A 2 68.23 -12.65 -2.21
C LYS A 2 67.11 -12.07 -1.32
N GLY A 3 65.83 -12.00 -1.65
CA GLY A 3 65.04 -12.42 -2.79
C GLY A 3 63.58 -12.23 -2.36
N PHE A 4 62.78 -11.59 -3.20
CA PHE A 4 61.37 -11.89 -3.50
C PHE A 4 60.34 -12.12 -2.37
N GLY A 5 59.30 -11.28 -2.36
CA GLY A 5 58.07 -11.49 -1.59
C GLY A 5 57.04 -10.38 -1.81
N ILE A 6 56.50 -10.26 -3.03
CA ILE A 6 55.38 -9.39 -3.35
C ILE A 6 54.10 -10.10 -2.86
N PHE A 7 53.50 -9.61 -1.78
CA PHE A 7 52.14 -9.99 -1.39
C PHE A 7 51.14 -9.06 -2.09
N LEU A 8 50.56 -9.54 -3.18
CA LEU A 8 49.37 -8.97 -3.81
C LEU A 8 48.14 -9.40 -3.01
N PHE A 9 47.63 -8.52 -2.15
CA PHE A 9 46.32 -8.67 -1.53
C PHE A 9 45.24 -8.27 -2.55
N SER A 10 44.60 -9.27 -3.15
CA SER A 10 43.40 -9.12 -3.97
C SER A 10 42.21 -8.78 -3.08
N PHE A 11 41.88 -7.49 -2.97
CA PHE A 11 40.57 -7.08 -2.48
C PHE A 11 39.52 -7.36 -3.58
N LEU A 12 38.81 -8.47 -3.42
CA LEU A 12 37.55 -8.73 -4.10
C LEU A 12 36.53 -7.70 -3.60
N ILE A 13 36.34 -6.63 -4.38
CA ILE A 13 35.22 -5.72 -4.22
C ILE A 13 33.97 -6.50 -4.64
N VAL A 14 33.26 -7.03 -3.66
CA VAL A 14 31.87 -7.46 -3.82
C VAL A 14 31.07 -6.19 -4.04
N TYR A 15 30.85 -5.84 -5.31
CA TYR A 15 29.80 -4.91 -5.68
C TYR A 15 28.47 -5.54 -5.27
N SER A 16 27.99 -5.17 -4.08
CA SER A 16 26.59 -5.32 -3.74
C SER A 16 25.83 -4.41 -4.70
N CYS A 17 25.09 -5.01 -5.65
CA CYS A 17 24.09 -4.30 -6.44
C CYS A 17 22.96 -3.87 -5.51
N SER A 18 23.19 -2.77 -4.79
CA SER A 18 22.13 -1.98 -4.19
C SER A 18 21.40 -1.33 -5.36
N ALA A 19 20.19 -1.81 -5.68
CA ALA A 19 19.32 -1.10 -6.60
C ALA A 19 19.23 0.37 -6.15
N PRO A 20 19.41 1.36 -7.06
CA PRO A 20 19.38 2.75 -6.67
C PRO A 20 18.04 3.05 -6.02
N ASN A 21 18.09 3.64 -4.81
CA ASN A 21 16.92 4.18 -4.12
C ASN A 21 16.24 5.16 -5.09
N LYS A 22 15.13 4.73 -5.72
CA LYS A 22 14.31 5.60 -6.56
C LYS A 22 13.76 6.69 -5.65
N ASN A 23 14.30 7.89 -5.81
CA ASN A 23 13.86 9.06 -5.07
C ASN A 23 12.42 9.36 -5.53
N PRO A 24 11.41 9.40 -4.64
CA PRO A 24 10.00 9.53 -5.05
C PRO A 24 9.65 10.89 -5.68
N THR A 25 10.62 11.79 -5.82
CA THR A 25 10.48 13.14 -6.40
C THR A 25 11.19 13.31 -7.74
N THR A 26 11.91 12.31 -8.24
CA THR A 26 12.45 12.35 -9.61
C THR A 26 11.39 11.85 -10.58
N ASP A 27 11.20 12.58 -11.69
CA ASP A 27 10.37 12.13 -12.81
C ASP A 27 10.76 10.68 -13.15
N PRO A 28 9.82 9.71 -13.06
CA PRO A 28 10.14 8.31 -13.27
C PRO A 28 10.59 8.01 -14.70
N TYR A 29 10.39 8.94 -15.64
CA TYR A 29 10.67 8.75 -17.06
C TYR A 29 11.66 9.78 -17.60
N SER A 30 12.64 9.30 -18.38
CA SER A 30 13.54 10.20 -19.11
C SER A 30 12.79 11.02 -20.16
N LEU A 31 13.26 12.26 -20.41
CA LEU A 31 12.71 13.10 -21.48
C LEU A 31 12.77 12.39 -22.85
N GLU A 32 13.82 11.60 -23.12
CA GLU A 32 13.92 10.77 -24.32
C GLU A 32 12.76 9.78 -24.44
N THR A 33 12.38 9.13 -23.33
CA THR A 33 11.25 8.17 -23.29
C THR A 33 9.93 8.89 -23.57
N LEU A 34 9.72 10.05 -22.95
CA LEU A 34 8.51 10.84 -23.13
C LEU A 34 8.37 11.37 -24.55
N SER A 35 9.44 11.95 -25.12
CA SER A 35 9.44 12.46 -26.50
C SER A 35 9.26 11.32 -27.51
N PHE A 36 9.91 10.18 -27.31
CA PHE A 36 9.69 9.00 -28.17
C PHE A 36 8.23 8.54 -28.13
N LEU A 37 7.62 8.50 -26.94
CA LEU A 37 6.23 8.08 -26.83
C LEU A 37 5.27 9.07 -27.50
N GLU A 38 5.53 10.37 -27.37
CA GLU A 38 4.76 11.41 -28.06
C GLU A 38 4.76 11.20 -29.58
N GLU A 39 5.94 11.00 -30.19
CA GLU A 39 6.05 10.68 -31.61
C GLU A 39 5.23 9.45 -32.00
N VAL A 40 5.38 8.35 -31.25
CA VAL A 40 4.64 7.11 -31.51
C VAL A 40 3.13 7.33 -31.44
N LEU A 41 2.65 8.09 -30.45
CA LEU A 41 1.22 8.33 -30.29
C LEU A 41 0.65 9.20 -31.42
N LEU A 42 1.39 10.21 -31.89
CA LEU A 42 0.98 11.00 -33.05
C LEU A 42 0.81 10.11 -34.29
N ASP A 43 1.80 9.25 -34.56
CA ASP A 43 1.79 8.35 -35.72
C ASP A 43 0.66 7.28 -35.63
N VAL A 44 0.35 6.79 -34.43
CA VAL A 44 -0.71 5.78 -34.18
C VAL A 44 -2.10 6.27 -34.59
N TRP A 45 -2.37 7.56 -34.42
CA TRP A 45 -3.68 8.16 -34.67
C TRP A 45 -3.79 8.87 -36.02
N GLU A 46 -2.70 8.99 -36.78
CA GLU A 46 -2.69 9.65 -38.08
C GLU A 46 -3.36 8.83 -39.19
N SER A 47 -2.89 7.60 -39.43
CA SER A 47 -3.38 6.72 -40.50
C SER A 47 -3.25 5.24 -40.13
N ALA A 48 -3.80 4.33 -40.96
CA ALA A 48 -3.67 2.89 -40.73
C ALA A 48 -2.23 2.38 -40.97
N ASP A 49 -1.56 2.88 -42.02
CA ASP A 49 -0.21 2.47 -42.37
C ASP A 49 0.81 3.01 -41.35
N SER A 50 0.72 4.30 -41.01
CA SER A 50 1.56 4.93 -39.98
C SER A 50 1.42 4.24 -38.61
N ARG A 51 0.23 3.72 -38.29
CA ARG A 51 -0.03 3.03 -37.04
C ARG A 51 0.75 1.73 -36.90
N GLU A 52 0.83 0.90 -37.95
CA GLU A 52 1.57 -0.37 -37.85
C GLU A 52 3.07 -0.12 -37.68
N ASP A 53 3.61 0.85 -38.40
CA ASP A 53 5.02 1.25 -38.28
C ASP A 53 5.31 1.80 -36.88
N ALA A 54 4.44 2.67 -36.34
CA ALA A 54 4.55 3.21 -35.00
C ALA A 54 4.52 2.12 -33.92
N LEU A 55 3.61 1.15 -34.04
CA LEU A 55 3.53 0.02 -33.11
C LEU A 55 4.70 -0.95 -33.25
N SER A 56 5.24 -1.11 -34.45
CA SER A 56 6.47 -1.88 -34.70
C SER A 56 7.67 -1.22 -34.00
N ARG A 57 7.82 0.11 -34.15
CA ARG A 57 8.84 0.90 -33.44
C ARG A 57 8.69 0.78 -31.93
N LEU A 58 7.48 0.97 -31.40
CA LEU A 58 7.21 0.87 -29.96
C LEU A 58 7.53 -0.52 -29.41
N ARG A 59 7.11 -1.58 -30.11
CA ARG A 59 7.43 -2.98 -29.78
C ARG A 59 8.93 -3.24 -29.78
N TYR A 60 9.64 -2.73 -30.78
CA TYR A 60 11.09 -2.86 -30.88
C TYR A 60 11.79 -2.17 -29.70
N VAL A 61 11.39 -0.94 -29.37
CA VAL A 61 11.99 -0.19 -28.26
C VAL A 61 11.71 -0.85 -26.92
N CYS A 62 10.46 -1.26 -26.65
CA CYS A 62 10.11 -2.01 -25.44
C CYS A 62 10.99 -3.27 -25.25
N ARG A 63 11.27 -4.01 -26.33
CA ARG A 63 12.03 -5.27 -26.26
C ARG A 63 13.54 -5.09 -26.13
N ASN A 64 14.10 -4.03 -26.73
CA ASN A 64 15.55 -3.91 -26.90
C ASN A 64 16.17 -2.81 -26.06
N LYS A 65 15.41 -1.78 -25.65
CA LYS A 65 15.92 -0.75 -24.77
C LYS A 65 15.58 -1.08 -23.32
N ASP A 66 16.54 -0.83 -22.44
CA ASP A 66 16.26 -0.81 -21.02
C ASP A 66 15.64 0.55 -20.62
N THR A 67 14.42 0.80 -21.11
CA THR A 67 13.66 1.98 -20.68
C THR A 67 13.03 1.71 -19.32
N ASP A 68 12.94 2.78 -18.53
CA ASP A 68 12.43 2.82 -17.15
C ASP A 68 11.16 1.98 -16.96
N ASP A 69 11.15 1.26 -15.83
CA ASP A 69 10.05 0.57 -15.13
C ASP A 69 9.02 -0.24 -15.95
N GLY A 70 9.17 -0.43 -17.26
CA GLY A 70 8.20 -1.12 -18.11
C GLY A 70 7.17 -0.22 -18.82
N TYR A 71 7.20 1.10 -18.65
CA TYR A 71 6.18 2.02 -19.15
C TYR A 71 5.90 1.95 -20.67
N LEU A 72 6.94 1.85 -21.51
CA LEU A 72 6.74 1.70 -22.96
C LEU A 72 6.11 0.35 -23.32
N CYS A 73 6.47 -0.71 -22.61
CA CYS A 73 5.86 -2.03 -22.78
C CYS A 73 4.40 -2.04 -22.33
N TYR A 74 4.09 -1.35 -21.23
CA TYR A 74 2.72 -1.13 -20.79
C TYR A 74 1.90 -0.37 -21.84
N THR A 75 2.47 0.68 -22.42
CA THR A 75 1.80 1.47 -23.46
C THR A 75 1.55 0.65 -24.73
N TRP A 76 2.54 -0.13 -25.17
CA TRP A 76 2.36 -1.10 -26.25
C TRP A 76 1.23 -2.07 -25.95
N GLY A 77 1.22 -2.65 -24.75
CA GLY A 77 0.19 -3.60 -24.32
C GLY A 77 -1.20 -3.00 -24.33
N LEU A 78 -1.35 -1.74 -23.89
CA LEU A 78 -2.63 -1.04 -23.89
C LEU A 78 -3.16 -0.78 -25.31
N LEU A 79 -2.27 -0.37 -26.23
CA LEU A 79 -2.63 -0.13 -27.62
C LEU A 79 -3.09 -1.43 -28.29
N GLU A 80 -2.37 -2.54 -28.10
CA GLU A 80 -2.76 -3.85 -28.63
C GLU A 80 -4.06 -4.37 -28.01
N TYR A 81 -4.25 -4.17 -26.70
CA TYR A 81 -5.49 -4.56 -26.01
C TYR A 81 -6.69 -3.86 -26.64
N ARG A 82 -6.60 -2.54 -26.86
CA ARG A 82 -7.68 -1.74 -27.47
C ARG A 82 -7.97 -2.14 -28.91
N ARG A 83 -6.97 -2.67 -29.62
CA ARG A 83 -7.13 -3.21 -30.98
C ARG A 83 -7.74 -4.62 -31.02
N GLY A 84 -7.90 -5.26 -29.86
CA GLY A 84 -8.33 -6.66 -29.77
C GLY A 84 -7.20 -7.68 -30.00
N ASN A 85 -5.96 -7.22 -30.14
CA ASN A 85 -4.77 -8.07 -30.28
C ASN A 85 -4.30 -8.56 -28.89
N PHE A 86 -5.13 -9.37 -28.25
CA PHE A 86 -4.93 -9.75 -26.84
C PHE A 86 -3.66 -10.57 -26.60
N SER A 87 -3.18 -11.32 -27.59
CA SER A 87 -1.94 -12.11 -27.50
C SER A 87 -0.69 -11.21 -27.45
N GLU A 88 -0.64 -10.21 -28.33
CA GLU A 88 0.41 -9.19 -28.36
C GLU A 88 0.37 -8.34 -27.09
N SER A 89 -0.85 -7.98 -26.66
CA SER A 89 -1.08 -7.27 -25.40
C SER A 89 -0.55 -8.05 -24.19
N TYR A 90 -0.85 -9.35 -24.11
CA TYR A 90 -0.32 -10.24 -23.08
C TYR A 90 1.22 -10.26 -23.08
N THR A 91 1.82 -10.39 -24.27
CA THR A 91 3.29 -10.38 -24.43
C THR A 91 3.90 -9.06 -23.92
N ALA A 92 3.26 -7.93 -24.25
CA ALA A 92 3.72 -6.61 -23.86
C ALA A 92 3.63 -6.39 -22.34
N PHE A 93 2.51 -6.75 -21.71
CA PHE A 93 2.37 -6.64 -20.26
C PHE A 93 3.28 -7.62 -19.50
N LYS A 94 3.58 -8.80 -20.08
CA LYS A 94 4.55 -9.73 -19.52
C LYS A 94 5.94 -9.08 -19.48
N LYS A 95 6.34 -8.38 -20.55
CA LYS A 95 7.56 -7.58 -20.60
C LYS A 95 7.55 -6.38 -19.66
N ALA A 96 6.42 -5.70 -19.49
CA ALA A 96 6.30 -4.62 -18.51
C ALA A 96 6.52 -5.15 -17.07
N LEU A 97 5.91 -6.29 -16.74
CA LEU A 97 6.06 -6.94 -15.44
C LEU A 97 7.50 -7.45 -15.20
N GLU A 98 8.19 -7.96 -16.22
CA GLU A 98 9.62 -8.33 -16.11
C GLU A 98 10.49 -7.13 -15.67
N LYS A 99 10.14 -5.91 -16.13
CA LYS A 99 10.86 -4.67 -15.80
C LYS A 99 10.47 -4.09 -14.43
N ASN A 100 9.23 -4.28 -14.00
CA ASN A 100 8.76 -3.89 -12.67
C ASN A 100 7.83 -4.97 -12.07
N PRO A 101 8.39 -5.99 -11.39
CA PRO A 101 7.63 -7.15 -10.91
C PRO A 101 6.56 -6.84 -9.87
N ASP A 102 6.68 -5.72 -9.15
CA ASP A 102 5.76 -5.34 -8.06
C ASP A 102 4.62 -4.43 -8.52
N ASP A 103 4.61 -4.05 -9.81
CA ASP A 103 3.60 -3.14 -10.34
C ASP A 103 2.23 -3.80 -10.44
N THR A 104 1.31 -3.38 -9.56
CA THR A 104 -0.06 -3.92 -9.51
C THR A 104 -0.89 -3.62 -10.75
N LEU A 105 -0.61 -2.52 -11.45
CA LEU A 105 -1.29 -2.17 -12.70
C LEU A 105 -0.87 -3.14 -13.81
N TYR A 106 0.41 -3.47 -13.90
CA TYR A 106 0.90 -4.45 -14.88
C TYR A 106 0.37 -5.85 -14.61
N LYS A 107 0.38 -6.30 -13.35
CA LYS A 107 -0.22 -7.59 -12.95
C LYS A 107 -1.69 -7.67 -13.38
N ASN A 108 -2.47 -6.61 -13.18
CA ASN A 108 -3.89 -6.60 -13.56
C ASN A 108 -4.08 -6.59 -15.09
N MET A 109 -3.31 -5.79 -15.83
CA MET A 109 -3.44 -5.74 -17.29
C MET A 109 -2.94 -7.02 -17.97
N LEU A 110 -1.89 -7.66 -17.42
CA LEU A 110 -1.46 -8.98 -17.84
C LEU A 110 -2.58 -10.01 -17.65
N ARG A 111 -3.26 -9.98 -16.50
CA ARG A 111 -4.41 -10.84 -16.20
C ARG A 111 -5.56 -10.66 -17.19
N LEU A 112 -5.99 -9.41 -17.42
CA LEU A 112 -7.06 -9.12 -18.39
C LEU A 112 -6.70 -9.57 -19.80
N SER A 113 -5.45 -9.37 -20.21
CA SER A 113 -4.97 -9.81 -21.53
C SER A 113 -4.89 -11.33 -21.63
N ALA A 114 -4.48 -12.00 -20.54
CA ALA A 114 -4.44 -13.46 -20.44
C ALA A 114 -5.85 -14.08 -20.52
N GLU A 115 -6.85 -13.45 -19.90
CA GLU A 115 -8.26 -13.86 -20.00
C GLU A 115 -8.73 -13.81 -21.46
N SER A 116 -8.47 -12.70 -22.15
CA SER A 116 -8.93 -12.49 -23.53
C SER A 116 -8.14 -13.26 -24.58
N SER A 117 -6.91 -13.70 -24.27
CA SER A 117 -6.04 -14.46 -25.18
C SER A 117 -5.88 -15.95 -24.82
N ASN A 118 -6.61 -16.44 -23.83
CA ASN A 118 -6.51 -17.82 -23.32
C ASN A 118 -5.11 -18.20 -22.78
N ASN A 119 -4.35 -17.22 -22.29
CA ASN A 119 -2.99 -17.40 -21.74
C ASN A 119 -2.96 -17.47 -20.20
N LEU A 120 -4.10 -17.75 -19.55
CA LEU A 120 -4.18 -17.81 -18.08
C LEU A 120 -3.26 -18.87 -17.46
N GLU A 121 -3.00 -19.98 -18.16
CA GLU A 121 -2.13 -21.04 -17.66
C GLU A 121 -0.66 -20.62 -17.66
N ASP A 122 -0.16 -20.02 -18.75
CA ASP A 122 1.19 -19.43 -18.81
C ASP A 122 1.36 -18.32 -17.75
N MET A 123 0.35 -17.45 -17.61
CA MET A 123 0.38 -16.40 -16.60
C MET A 123 0.50 -16.96 -15.18
N SER A 124 -0.18 -18.08 -14.90
CA SER A 124 -0.19 -18.69 -13.57
C SER A 124 1.19 -19.13 -13.07
N GLN A 125 2.13 -19.32 -14.00
CA GLN A 125 3.50 -19.78 -13.74
C GLN A 125 4.52 -18.64 -13.83
N THR A 126 4.10 -17.44 -14.21
CA THR A 126 5.01 -16.32 -14.52
C THR A 126 5.53 -15.62 -13.26
N PHE A 127 4.75 -15.53 -12.20
CA PHE A 127 5.12 -14.84 -10.95
C PHE A 127 4.35 -15.42 -9.75
N GLU A 128 4.78 -15.07 -8.53
CA GLU A 128 4.28 -15.65 -7.27
C GLU A 128 2.76 -15.58 -7.14
N GLU A 129 2.15 -14.41 -7.37
CA GLU A 129 0.69 -14.26 -7.29
C GLU A 129 -0.05 -14.70 -8.57
N GLY A 130 0.67 -15.17 -9.59
CA GLY A 130 0.12 -15.55 -10.89
C GLY A 130 -0.94 -16.63 -10.76
N LYS A 131 -0.68 -17.66 -9.93
CA LYS A 131 -1.64 -18.74 -9.65
C LYS A 131 -2.93 -18.21 -9.02
N THR A 132 -2.81 -17.28 -8.08
CA THR A 132 -3.94 -16.61 -7.43
C THR A 132 -4.75 -15.78 -8.41
N LEU A 133 -4.09 -14.95 -9.23
CA LEU A 133 -4.78 -14.12 -10.22
C LEU A 133 -5.43 -14.96 -11.33
N ALA A 134 -4.81 -16.07 -11.73
CA ALA A 134 -5.41 -17.01 -12.66
C ALA A 134 -6.65 -17.70 -12.07
N ALA A 135 -6.59 -18.15 -10.81
CA ALA A 135 -7.74 -18.73 -10.12
C ALA A 135 -8.87 -17.70 -9.94
N TYR A 136 -8.53 -16.45 -9.61
CA TYR A 136 -9.49 -15.35 -9.50
C TYR A 136 -10.24 -15.11 -10.82
N SER A 137 -9.49 -15.05 -11.93
CA SER A 137 -10.03 -14.90 -13.29
C SER A 137 -10.95 -16.06 -13.68
N LYS A 138 -10.49 -17.30 -13.44
CA LYS A 138 -11.26 -18.53 -13.69
C LYS A 138 -12.56 -18.52 -12.86
N ALA A 139 -12.48 -18.16 -11.58
CA ALA A 139 -13.62 -18.09 -10.68
C ALA A 139 -14.66 -17.05 -11.14
N ILE A 140 -14.25 -15.80 -11.42
CA ILE A 140 -15.18 -14.74 -11.85
C ILE A 140 -15.90 -15.14 -13.12
N ARG A 141 -15.18 -15.63 -14.12
CA ARG A 141 -15.78 -16.02 -15.40
C ARG A 141 -16.77 -17.17 -15.23
N SER A 142 -16.40 -18.22 -14.50
CA SER A 142 -17.30 -19.35 -14.23
C SER A 142 -18.49 -18.96 -13.35
N CYS A 143 -18.34 -17.94 -12.50
CA CYS A 143 -19.42 -17.40 -11.68
C CYS A 143 -20.33 -16.41 -12.43
N GLY A 144 -19.87 -15.79 -13.52
CA GLY A 144 -20.67 -14.89 -14.35
C GLY A 144 -21.53 -15.59 -15.40
N GLU A 145 -21.23 -16.86 -15.70
CA GLU A 145 -21.97 -17.70 -16.65
C GLU A 145 -22.88 -18.68 -15.87
N GLU A 146 -24.20 -18.52 -15.97
CA GLU A 146 -25.22 -19.24 -15.16
C GLU A 146 -25.06 -20.79 -15.16
N TYR A 147 -24.57 -21.36 -16.26
CA TYR A 147 -24.40 -22.81 -16.41
C TYR A 147 -23.04 -23.34 -15.90
N ARG A 148 -22.14 -22.46 -15.43
CA ARG A 148 -20.75 -22.82 -15.05
C ARG A 148 -20.43 -22.65 -13.59
N HIS A 149 -21.42 -22.40 -12.75
CA HIS A 149 -21.19 -22.30 -11.32
C HIS A 149 -20.50 -23.55 -10.75
N LYS A 150 -20.82 -24.75 -11.26
CA LYS A 150 -20.11 -25.99 -10.86
C LYS A 150 -18.61 -25.98 -11.21
N ASP A 151 -18.23 -25.36 -12.32
CA ASP A 151 -16.82 -25.20 -12.72
C ASP A 151 -16.10 -24.16 -11.85
N ALA A 152 -16.84 -23.29 -11.15
CA ALA A 152 -16.27 -22.25 -10.31
C ALA A 152 -15.77 -22.80 -8.97
N PHE A 153 -16.39 -23.86 -8.44
CA PHE A 153 -16.11 -24.39 -7.11
C PHE A 153 -14.61 -24.63 -6.84
N PRO A 154 -13.84 -25.31 -7.71
CA PRO A 154 -12.41 -25.53 -7.47
C PRO A 154 -11.61 -24.23 -7.31
N SER A 155 -11.93 -23.22 -8.12
CA SER A 155 -11.25 -21.92 -8.08
C SER A 155 -11.65 -21.11 -6.86
N VAL A 156 -12.94 -21.11 -6.50
CA VAL A 156 -13.46 -20.43 -5.29
C VAL A 156 -12.90 -21.06 -4.03
N LEU A 157 -12.85 -22.40 -3.94
CA LEU A 157 -12.26 -23.11 -2.81
C LEU A 157 -10.76 -22.81 -2.67
N PHE A 158 -10.02 -22.78 -3.79
CA PHE A 158 -8.61 -22.38 -3.78
C PHE A 158 -8.43 -20.96 -3.22
N LEU A 159 -9.20 -19.98 -3.73
CA LEU A 159 -9.14 -18.59 -3.26
C LEU A 159 -9.53 -18.46 -1.77
N ALA A 160 -10.47 -19.28 -1.30
CA ALA A 160 -10.84 -19.34 0.11
C ALA A 160 -9.64 -19.81 0.96
N LYS A 161 -9.01 -20.93 0.57
CA LYS A 161 -7.87 -21.53 1.28
C LYS A 161 -6.65 -20.60 1.35
N GLU A 162 -6.37 -19.87 0.28
CA GLU A 162 -5.32 -18.84 0.23
C GLU A 162 -5.72 -17.56 1.02
N GLY A 163 -6.95 -17.48 1.50
CA GLY A 163 -7.42 -16.39 2.36
C GLY A 163 -7.77 -15.10 1.61
N HIS A 164 -8.09 -15.20 0.32
CA HIS A 164 -8.49 -14.08 -0.54
C HIS A 164 -10.00 -13.81 -0.57
N LEU A 165 -10.81 -14.68 0.06
CA LEU A 165 -12.26 -14.51 0.13
C LEU A 165 -12.72 -14.06 1.52
N THR A 166 -13.69 -13.15 1.52
CA THR A 166 -14.32 -12.65 2.73
C THR A 166 -15.81 -12.95 2.75
N LYS A 167 -16.40 -12.90 3.94
CA LYS A 167 -17.85 -13.07 4.12
C LYS A 167 -18.68 -12.08 3.30
N ASP A 168 -18.19 -10.86 3.11
CA ASP A 168 -18.89 -9.84 2.32
C ASP A 168 -18.80 -10.13 0.82
N MET A 169 -17.65 -10.62 0.34
CA MET A 169 -17.50 -11.05 -1.06
C MET A 169 -18.48 -12.17 -1.43
N LEU A 170 -18.73 -13.12 -0.52
CA LEU A 170 -19.70 -14.21 -0.73
C LEU A 170 -21.16 -13.79 -0.56
N ARG A 171 -21.44 -12.65 0.08
CA ARG A 171 -22.81 -12.18 0.34
C ARG A 171 -23.29 -11.12 -0.64
N LYS A 172 -22.39 -10.23 -1.07
CA LYS A 172 -22.71 -9.02 -1.84
C LYS A 172 -21.72 -8.76 -2.99
N GLY A 173 -20.63 -9.52 -3.07
CA GLY A 173 -19.61 -9.34 -4.08
C GLY A 173 -19.88 -10.13 -5.35
N VAL A 174 -18.88 -10.15 -6.23
CA VAL A 174 -18.90 -10.85 -7.52
C VAL A 174 -19.11 -12.36 -7.42
N PHE A 175 -18.91 -12.95 -6.23
CA PHE A 175 -19.10 -14.38 -5.98
C PHE A 175 -20.44 -14.71 -5.31
N ALA A 176 -21.32 -13.73 -5.06
CA ALA A 176 -22.53 -13.94 -4.27
C ALA A 176 -23.50 -14.94 -4.91
N GLU A 177 -23.93 -14.70 -6.16
CA GLU A 177 -24.83 -15.58 -6.91
C GLU A 177 -24.25 -17.00 -7.05
N CYS A 178 -22.97 -17.05 -7.39
CA CYS A 178 -22.22 -18.30 -7.54
C CYS A 178 -22.19 -19.11 -6.25
N TYR A 179 -21.89 -18.46 -5.12
CA TYR A 179 -21.88 -19.11 -3.81
C TYR A 179 -23.26 -19.59 -3.37
N LEU A 180 -24.33 -18.86 -3.72
CA LEU A 180 -25.71 -19.30 -3.45
C LEU A 180 -26.06 -20.58 -4.20
N SER A 181 -25.58 -20.70 -5.44
CA SER A 181 -25.82 -21.86 -6.32
C SER A 181 -25.06 -23.13 -5.91
N PHE A 182 -24.03 -23.00 -5.07
CA PHE A 182 -23.28 -24.16 -4.56
C PHE A 182 -24.16 -25.05 -3.67
N SER A 183 -23.87 -26.33 -3.68
CA SER A 183 -24.48 -27.31 -2.79
C SER A 183 -24.02 -27.11 -1.34
N GLU A 184 -24.80 -27.63 -0.39
CA GLU A 184 -24.45 -27.51 1.04
C GLU A 184 -23.10 -28.15 1.42
N PRO A 185 -22.68 -29.28 0.82
CA PRO A 185 -21.31 -29.79 1.00
C PRO A 185 -20.23 -28.80 0.53
N GLU A 186 -20.38 -28.22 -0.66
CA GLU A 186 -19.43 -27.25 -1.22
C GLU A 186 -19.32 -25.99 -0.35
N LYS A 187 -20.47 -25.47 0.11
CA LYS A 187 -20.50 -24.34 1.04
C LYS A 187 -19.77 -24.68 2.35
N SER A 188 -19.98 -25.88 2.87
CA SER A 188 -19.35 -26.36 4.11
C SER A 188 -17.83 -26.51 3.98
N GLU A 189 -17.30 -26.81 2.80
CA GLU A 189 -15.86 -26.85 2.54
C GLU A 189 -15.23 -25.45 2.44
N ILE A 190 -15.97 -24.46 1.95
CA ILE A 190 -15.48 -23.09 1.78
C ILE A 190 -15.46 -22.33 3.10
N LEU A 191 -16.56 -22.42 3.88
CA LEU A 191 -16.81 -21.61 5.08
C LEU A 191 -15.66 -21.58 6.12
N PRO A 192 -14.94 -22.68 6.41
CA PRO A 192 -13.84 -22.66 7.39
C PRO A 192 -12.71 -21.69 7.05
N TYR A 193 -12.52 -21.36 5.77
CA TYR A 193 -11.43 -20.49 5.31
C TYR A 193 -11.86 -19.03 5.14
N ILE A 194 -13.16 -18.74 5.24
CA ILE A 194 -13.70 -17.41 5.00
C ILE A 194 -13.46 -16.50 6.19
N LYS A 195 -12.67 -15.44 5.96
CA LYS A 195 -12.44 -14.41 6.96
C LYS A 195 -13.64 -13.45 7.00
N THR A 196 -14.02 -13.01 8.20
CA THR A 196 -14.83 -11.79 8.33
C THR A 196 -14.02 -10.65 7.73
N ALA A 197 -14.60 -9.87 6.81
CA ALA A 197 -13.91 -8.75 6.20
C ALA A 197 -13.34 -7.85 7.32
N ARG A 198 -12.01 -7.80 7.43
CA ARG A 198 -11.33 -7.10 8.52
C ARG A 198 -10.74 -5.75 8.09
N SER A 199 -10.83 -5.41 6.81
CA SER A 199 -10.41 -4.10 6.33
C SER A 199 -11.62 -3.21 6.16
N ILE A 200 -12.02 -2.54 7.24
CA ILE A 200 -12.78 -1.30 7.06
C ILE A 200 -11.78 -0.34 6.41
N TYR A 201 -12.00 0.05 5.15
CA TYR A 201 -11.08 0.97 4.46
C TYR A 201 -10.83 2.24 5.28
N SER A 202 -11.79 2.65 6.11
CA SER A 202 -11.62 3.71 7.09
C SER A 202 -10.49 3.44 8.09
N ASP A 203 -10.33 2.21 8.57
CA ASP A 203 -9.27 1.86 9.52
C ASP A 203 -7.88 1.86 8.86
N ARG A 204 -7.81 1.45 7.59
CA ARG A 204 -6.57 1.52 6.80
C ARG A 204 -6.21 2.97 6.49
N LEU A 205 -7.17 3.76 5.99
CA LEU A 205 -7.00 5.19 5.74
C LEU A 205 -6.54 5.89 7.02
N LEU A 206 -7.18 5.59 8.15
CA LEU A 206 -6.80 6.11 9.45
C LEU A 206 -5.36 5.72 9.82
N SER A 207 -4.98 4.45 9.63
CA SER A 207 -3.62 3.98 9.90
C SER A 207 -2.59 4.73 9.06
N ASP A 208 -2.90 4.97 7.78
CA ASP A 208 -2.03 5.71 6.87
C ASP A 208 -1.94 7.19 7.26
N GLN A 209 -3.07 7.84 7.59
CA GLN A 209 -3.10 9.20 8.12
C GLN A 209 -2.26 9.34 9.40
N VAL A 210 -2.45 8.44 10.36
CA VAL A 210 -1.66 8.39 11.60
C VAL A 210 -0.18 8.20 11.28
N LYS A 211 0.21 7.29 10.37
CA LYS A 211 1.63 7.11 10.01
C LYS A 211 2.25 8.36 9.37
N THR A 212 1.48 9.09 8.58
CA THR A 212 1.97 10.31 7.90
C THR A 212 2.01 11.54 8.81
N ASP A 213 1.26 11.53 9.92
CA ASP A 213 1.24 12.62 10.87
C ASP A 213 2.57 12.71 11.64
N PRO A 214 3.29 13.86 11.58
CA PRO A 214 4.54 14.04 12.30
C PRO A 214 4.44 13.80 13.80
N PHE A 215 3.31 14.13 14.43
CA PHE A 215 3.11 13.99 15.87
C PHE A 215 2.92 12.55 16.33
N SER A 216 2.61 11.61 15.43
CA SER A 216 2.45 10.18 15.76
C SER A 216 3.69 9.52 16.36
N ARG A 217 4.84 10.19 16.26
CA ARG A 217 6.11 9.78 16.90
C ARG A 217 6.15 10.01 18.40
N VAL A 218 5.38 10.98 18.89
CA VAL A 218 5.42 11.49 20.26
C VAL A 218 4.04 11.52 20.92
N TRP A 219 2.98 11.27 20.16
CA TRP A 219 1.59 11.41 20.58
C TRP A 219 0.67 10.46 19.82
N ASP A 220 -0.38 9.95 20.47
CA ASP A 220 -1.44 9.21 19.80
C ASP A 220 -2.42 10.16 19.08
N THR A 221 -2.28 10.26 17.77
CA THR A 221 -3.09 11.09 16.88
C THR A 221 -4.35 10.37 16.37
N GLY A 222 -4.55 9.10 16.75
CA GLY A 222 -5.62 8.27 16.20
C GLY A 222 -7.02 8.80 16.48
N ALA A 223 -7.26 9.43 17.63
CA ALA A 223 -8.54 10.05 17.94
C ALA A 223 -8.82 11.29 17.08
N TYR A 224 -7.80 12.12 16.84
CA TYR A 224 -7.90 13.29 15.98
C TYR A 224 -8.30 12.90 14.56
N HIS A 225 -7.61 11.92 13.97
CA HIS A 225 -7.92 11.45 12.61
C HIS A 225 -9.25 10.69 12.50
N LYS A 226 -9.79 10.15 13.62
CA LYS A 226 -11.15 9.59 13.68
C LYS A 226 -12.26 10.65 13.72
N GLY A 227 -11.92 11.94 13.82
CA GLY A 227 -12.90 13.03 13.87
C GLY A 227 -13.75 13.03 15.15
N GLY A 228 -13.26 12.44 16.24
CA GLY A 228 -13.98 12.36 17.50
C GLY A 228 -13.09 12.73 18.68
N GLU A 229 -13.70 13.28 19.73
CA GLU A 229 -13.03 13.34 21.03
C GLU A 229 -12.79 11.91 21.55
N THR A 230 -11.66 11.70 22.23
CA THR A 230 -11.43 10.46 22.97
C THR A 230 -12.57 10.26 23.96
N LYS A 231 -13.37 9.20 23.78
CA LYS A 231 -14.45 8.86 24.70
C LYS A 231 -13.90 8.75 26.12
N GLU A 232 -14.60 9.31 27.09
CA GLU A 232 -14.23 9.16 28.50
C GLU A 232 -14.07 7.65 28.83
N GLY A 233 -12.87 7.25 29.26
CA GLY A 233 -12.53 5.86 29.57
C GLY A 233 -11.66 5.12 28.54
N THR A 234 -11.41 5.66 27.34
CA THR A 234 -10.41 5.06 26.43
C THR A 234 -9.00 5.36 26.91
N VAL A 235 -8.27 4.31 27.32
CA VAL A 235 -6.84 4.37 27.68
C VAL A 235 -6.01 4.40 26.40
N SER A 236 -5.03 5.30 26.33
CA SER A 236 -4.06 5.28 25.23
C SER A 236 -2.86 4.41 25.61
N ASN A 237 -2.34 3.65 24.65
CA ASN A 237 -1.09 2.91 24.81
C ASN A 237 0.13 3.84 24.75
N HIS A 238 -0.03 5.10 24.34
CA HIS A 238 1.05 6.07 24.29
C HIS A 238 1.20 6.78 25.65
N PRO A 239 2.34 6.63 26.35
CA PRO A 239 2.52 7.15 27.72
C PRO A 239 2.24 8.64 27.86
N LEU A 240 2.73 9.45 26.91
CA LEU A 240 2.52 10.90 26.92
C LEU A 240 1.04 11.29 26.78
N THR A 241 0.31 10.62 25.87
CA THR A 241 -1.12 10.87 25.63
C THR A 241 -1.94 10.44 26.84
N GLU A 242 -1.58 9.31 27.45
CA GLU A 242 -2.25 8.83 28.66
C GLU A 242 -2.02 9.76 29.86
N ALA A 243 -0.82 10.32 30.02
CA ALA A 243 -0.55 11.33 31.05
C ALA A 243 -1.41 12.59 30.86
N TRP A 244 -1.54 13.07 29.63
CA TRP A 244 -2.41 14.20 29.31
C TRP A 244 -3.90 13.89 29.52
N ARG A 245 -4.34 12.67 29.16
CA ARG A 245 -5.72 12.22 29.40
C ARG A 245 -6.05 12.25 30.88
N LYS A 246 -5.15 11.77 31.74
CA LYS A 246 -5.29 11.83 33.20
C LYS A 246 -5.34 13.27 33.71
N LEU A 247 -4.52 14.16 33.15
CA LEU A 247 -4.56 15.59 33.48
C LEU A 247 -5.92 16.21 33.13
N ARG A 248 -6.45 15.95 31.93
CA ARG A 248 -7.78 16.42 31.50
C ARG A 248 -8.89 15.92 32.41
N LEU A 249 -8.85 14.64 32.81
CA LEU A 249 -9.82 14.06 33.75
C LEU A 249 -9.75 14.71 35.14
N ALA A 250 -8.54 14.93 35.65
CA ALA A 250 -8.32 15.60 36.92
C ALA A 250 -8.78 17.07 36.88
N ALA A 251 -8.55 17.77 35.77
CA ALA A 251 -9.02 19.13 35.54
C ALA A 251 -10.56 19.22 35.58
N GLY A 252 -11.25 18.32 34.86
CA GLY A 252 -12.72 18.29 34.83
C GLY A 252 -13.35 18.02 36.20
N THR A 253 -12.73 17.13 36.99
CA THR A 253 -13.18 16.81 38.35
C THR A 253 -12.72 17.82 39.40
N GLY A 254 -11.80 18.73 39.08
CA GLY A 254 -11.19 19.66 40.04
C GLY A 254 -10.21 19.00 41.02
N ASN A 255 -9.70 17.81 40.70
CA ASN A 255 -8.71 17.12 41.54
C ASN A 255 -7.31 17.70 41.29
N GLU A 256 -6.95 18.74 42.05
CA GLU A 256 -5.67 19.44 41.92
C GLU A 256 -4.45 18.54 42.13
N ASN A 257 -4.50 17.63 43.11
CA ASN A 257 -3.39 16.72 43.40
C ASN A 257 -3.19 15.72 42.25
N GLY A 258 -4.27 15.12 41.77
CA GLY A 258 -4.23 14.23 40.61
C GLY A 258 -3.78 14.95 39.34
N ALA A 259 -4.15 16.22 39.17
CA ALA A 259 -3.70 17.03 38.04
C ALA A 259 -2.19 17.32 38.11
N ARG A 260 -1.67 17.68 39.30
CA ARG A 260 -0.23 17.92 39.49
C ARG A 260 0.59 16.65 39.22
N ASP A 261 0.14 15.50 39.69
CA ASP A 261 0.83 14.23 39.44
C ASP A 261 0.79 13.85 37.96
N ALA A 262 -0.36 14.01 37.30
CA ALA A 262 -0.48 13.78 35.86
C ALA A 262 0.41 14.74 35.04
N LEU A 263 0.53 16.01 35.45
CA LEU A 263 1.40 16.98 34.80
C LEU A 263 2.88 16.60 34.94
N LYS A 264 3.31 16.20 36.14
CA LYS A 264 4.68 15.70 36.35
C LYS A 264 5.00 14.50 35.48
N HIS A 265 4.08 13.55 35.38
CA HIS A 265 4.22 12.41 34.48
C HIS A 265 4.31 12.85 33.01
N PHE A 266 3.44 13.78 32.57
CA PHE A 266 3.47 14.33 31.22
C PHE A 266 4.82 14.99 30.89
N LEU A 267 5.33 15.86 31.77
CA LEU A 267 6.62 16.52 31.59
C LEU A 267 7.79 15.52 31.59
N ASN A 268 7.74 14.49 32.43
CA ASN A 268 8.75 13.44 32.45
C ASN A 268 8.78 12.66 31.12
N GLU A 269 7.62 12.27 30.58
CA GLU A 269 7.52 11.60 29.28
C GLU A 269 8.04 12.49 28.13
N ILE A 270 7.80 13.81 28.19
CA ILE A 270 8.39 14.77 27.25
C ILE A 270 9.92 14.70 27.28
N GLN A 271 10.53 14.69 28.48
CA GLN A 271 11.99 14.65 28.60
C GLN A 271 12.57 13.32 28.11
N ILE A 272 11.86 12.21 28.29
CA ILE A 272 12.25 10.90 27.74
C ILE A 272 12.23 10.94 26.21
N LEU A 273 11.17 11.51 25.61
CA LEU A 273 11.03 11.58 24.15
C LEU A 273 12.01 12.55 23.49
N LYS A 274 12.34 13.68 24.12
CA LYS A 274 13.37 14.63 23.66
C LYS A 274 14.73 13.95 23.45
N LYS A 275 15.07 12.92 24.23
CA LYS A 275 16.34 12.19 24.10
C LYS A 275 16.43 11.31 22.85
N LYS A 276 15.32 11.06 22.13
CA LYS A 276 15.30 10.18 20.95
C LYS A 276 15.86 10.81 19.67
N GLY A 277 15.83 12.14 19.56
CA GLY A 277 16.31 12.82 18.37
C GLY A 277 15.87 14.29 18.27
N LYS A 278 16.45 15.01 17.31
CA LYS A 278 16.14 16.43 17.07
C LYS A 278 14.67 16.64 16.67
N LYS A 279 14.14 15.78 15.78
CA LYS A 279 12.75 15.86 15.34
C LYS A 279 11.78 15.66 16.50
N GLU A 280 12.02 14.66 17.32
CA GLU A 280 11.23 14.37 18.51
C GLU A 280 11.32 15.51 19.54
N THR A 281 12.49 16.16 19.65
CA THR A 281 12.67 17.35 20.48
C THR A 281 11.79 18.51 20.04
N ASP A 282 11.81 18.83 18.74
CA ASP A 282 11.03 19.93 18.17
C ASP A 282 9.53 19.69 18.35
N LEU A 283 9.06 18.46 18.11
CA LEU A 283 7.66 18.06 18.32
C LEU A 283 7.25 18.13 19.80
N CYS A 284 8.11 17.67 20.72
CA CYS A 284 7.83 17.73 22.15
C CYS A 284 7.76 19.18 22.66
N LEU A 285 8.62 20.07 22.15
CA LEU A 285 8.57 21.50 22.49
C LEU A 285 7.26 22.14 22.01
N ALA A 286 6.75 21.74 20.84
CA ALA A 286 5.44 22.19 20.37
C ALA A 286 4.32 21.71 21.31
N LEU A 287 4.33 20.44 21.71
CA LEU A 287 3.35 19.88 22.64
C LEU A 287 3.38 20.57 24.02
N GLU A 288 4.57 20.83 24.55
CA GLU A 288 4.77 21.50 25.84
C GLU A 288 4.19 22.93 25.84
N ARG A 289 4.45 23.70 24.78
CA ARG A 289 3.91 25.04 24.61
C ARG A 289 2.39 25.04 24.46
N SER A 290 1.86 24.13 23.64
CA SER A 290 0.41 23.96 23.47
C SER A 290 -0.27 23.57 24.77
N ALA A 291 0.30 22.63 25.53
CA ALA A 291 -0.21 22.20 26.83
C ALA A 291 -0.26 23.35 27.84
N LYS A 292 0.81 24.15 27.92
CA LYS A 292 0.86 25.35 28.77
C LYS A 292 -0.24 26.34 28.42
N LEU A 293 -0.39 26.65 27.13
CA LEU A 293 -1.42 27.57 26.63
C LEU A 293 -2.83 27.07 26.93
N LEU A 294 -3.10 25.77 26.73
CA LEU A 294 -4.40 25.18 27.05
C LEU A 294 -4.74 25.33 28.53
N ILE A 295 -3.83 24.98 29.43
CA ILE A 295 -4.07 25.08 30.88
C ILE A 295 -4.27 26.53 31.31
N ASP A 296 -3.54 27.46 30.69
CA ASP A 296 -3.62 28.88 31.01
C ASP A 296 -4.92 29.52 30.50
N GLN A 297 -5.37 29.18 29.30
CA GLN A 297 -6.41 29.95 28.61
C GLN A 297 -7.77 29.24 28.55
N ASP A 298 -7.80 27.92 28.45
CA ASP A 298 -9.04 27.18 28.24
C ASP A 298 -9.87 27.06 29.54
N PRO A 299 -11.17 27.42 29.51
CA PRO A 299 -12.06 27.37 30.68
C PRO A 299 -12.14 25.99 31.37
N VAL A 300 -11.98 24.90 30.61
CA VAL A 300 -12.00 23.52 31.14
C VAL A 300 -10.92 23.31 32.19
N TYR A 301 -9.81 24.05 32.11
CA TYR A 301 -8.68 23.96 33.02
C TYR A 301 -8.65 25.04 34.09
N SER A 302 -9.70 25.86 34.22
CA SER A 302 -9.78 26.98 35.16
C SER A 302 -9.41 26.61 36.61
N LYS A 303 -9.83 25.42 37.08
CA LYS A 303 -9.53 24.90 38.42
C LYS A 303 -8.06 24.53 38.63
N ILE A 304 -7.31 24.30 37.55
CA ILE A 304 -5.90 23.90 37.61
C ILE A 304 -4.96 24.88 36.89
N ARG A 305 -5.45 26.07 36.53
CA ARG A 305 -4.73 27.09 35.76
C ARG A 305 -3.39 27.48 36.37
N PHE A 306 -3.28 27.42 37.69
CA PHE A 306 -2.04 27.72 38.41
C PHE A 306 -0.89 26.76 38.05
N LEU A 307 -1.18 25.55 37.56
CA LEU A 307 -0.18 24.57 37.12
C LEU A 307 0.53 24.97 35.82
N SER A 308 0.01 25.95 35.06
CA SER A 308 0.70 26.49 33.87
C SER A 308 2.10 27.05 34.18
N LYS A 309 2.34 27.43 35.44
CA LYS A 309 3.64 27.90 35.94
C LYS A 309 4.68 26.79 36.12
N GLU A 310 4.27 25.53 36.07
CA GLU A 310 5.14 24.36 36.22
C GLU A 310 5.77 23.89 34.89
N PHE A 311 5.46 24.58 33.78
CA PHE A 311 6.05 24.40 32.43
C PHE A 311 7.23 25.34 32.18
#